data_AF-A0A094C7A9-F1
#
_entry.id   AF-A0A094C7A9-F1
#
_cell.length_a   1.000
_cell.length_b   1.000
_cell.length_c   1.000
_cell.angle_alpha   90.00
_cell.angle_beta   90.00
_cell.angle_gamma   90.00
#
_symmetry.space_group_name_H-M   'P 1'
#
loop_
_entity.id
_entity.type
_entity.pdbx_description
1 polymer ?
#
loop_
_entity_poly.entity_id
_entity_poly.type
_entity_poly.pdbx_seq_one_letter_code
_entity_poly.pdbx_strand_id
1 'polypeptide(L)'
;MLPFFAPNMTQSETAALLRPWFADLAGLGIEVDPVYFPADNFHDAWAAGFPLEVVGGSAAKTGGRLFPRRNWEDEDLLNATFDAIRYPIEQGGVFLGFNIAAPGISGLAVPDNAVNPAWREAVLHAIAVMILPDPDPAAIAVLSERLTMDWLKRWRDVSPGAGAYMSEADVTEPDVQQSFYGDSKYPRLYALKKKIDPHGLFYAPTAVGSEDWYVTDQIEWLPTQNGRLCRV
;
A
#
# COMPACT_ATOMS: atom_id res chain seq x y z
N MET A 1 -0.72 -11.84 -11.83
CA MET A 1 -1.40 -10.82 -12.65
C MET A 1 -0.50 -9.61 -12.70
N LEU A 2 0.03 -9.22 -13.87
CA LEU A 2 0.93 -8.08 -14.00
C LEU A 2 0.72 -7.36 -15.36
N PRO A 3 -0.50 -6.92 -15.72
CA PRO A 3 -0.68 -6.18 -16.96
C PRO A 3 -0.06 -4.79 -16.84
N PHE A 4 0.74 -4.39 -17.85
CA PHE A 4 0.97 -2.97 -18.11
C PHE A 4 -0.22 -2.46 -18.92
N PHE A 5 -0.92 -1.46 -18.40
CA PHE A 5 -2.14 -0.95 -19.01
C PHE A 5 -1.93 0.45 -19.59
N ALA A 6 -2.19 0.64 -20.89
CA ALA A 6 -1.94 1.89 -21.60
C ALA A 6 -3.23 2.43 -22.26
N PRO A 7 -4.12 3.10 -21.49
CA PRO A 7 -5.33 3.70 -22.04
C PRO A 7 -5.00 4.74 -23.13
N ASN A 8 -5.84 4.82 -24.17
CA ASN A 8 -5.72 5.76 -25.28
C ASN A 8 -4.40 5.66 -26.07
N MET A 9 -3.72 4.51 -26.03
CA MET A 9 -2.54 4.25 -26.84
C MET A 9 -2.78 3.05 -27.75
N THR A 10 -2.35 3.18 -29.00
CA THR A 10 -2.22 2.04 -29.91
C THR A 10 -1.10 1.11 -29.46
N GLN A 11 -1.06 -0.08 -30.04
CA GLN A 11 0.03 -1.04 -29.80
C GLN A 11 1.41 -0.44 -30.16
N SER A 12 1.54 0.27 -31.28
CA SER A 12 2.81 0.86 -31.72
C SER A 12 3.27 1.98 -30.77
N GLU A 13 2.36 2.81 -30.29
CA GLU A 13 2.64 3.84 -29.29
C GLU A 13 3.06 3.21 -27.96
N THR A 14 2.38 2.16 -27.51
CA THR A 14 2.71 1.44 -26.27
C THR A 14 4.08 0.76 -26.39
N ALA A 15 4.37 0.11 -27.52
CA ALA A 15 5.69 -0.47 -27.79
C ALA A 15 6.80 0.59 -27.82
N ALA A 16 6.51 1.78 -28.35
CA ALA A 16 7.45 2.89 -28.33
C ALA A 16 7.71 3.42 -26.91
N LEU A 17 6.66 3.49 -26.07
CA LEU A 17 6.76 3.89 -24.66
C LEU A 17 7.64 2.94 -23.84
N LEU A 18 7.49 1.62 -24.04
CA LEU A 18 8.22 0.61 -23.26
C LEU A 18 9.63 0.32 -23.79
N ARG A 19 9.95 0.76 -25.02
CA ARG A 19 11.24 0.45 -25.68
C ARG A 19 12.48 0.79 -24.84
N PRO A 20 12.59 1.97 -24.18
CA PRO A 20 13.77 2.28 -23.39
C PRO A 20 13.97 1.29 -22.23
N TRP A 21 12.89 0.94 -21.53
CA TRP A 21 12.95 -0.01 -20.43
C TRP A 21 13.35 -1.42 -20.89
N PHE A 22 12.82 -1.90 -22.02
CA PHE A 22 13.24 -3.19 -22.58
C PHE A 22 14.69 -3.18 -23.07
N ALA A 23 15.21 -2.06 -23.56
CA ALA A 23 16.62 -1.94 -23.91
C ALA A 23 17.53 -2.04 -22.68
N ASP A 24 17.14 -1.42 -21.55
CA ASP A 24 17.87 -1.54 -20.29
C ASP A 24 17.87 -3.00 -19.78
N LEU A 25 16.72 -3.67 -19.83
CA LEU A 25 16.61 -5.09 -19.47
C LEU A 25 17.48 -5.99 -20.36
N ALA A 26 17.47 -5.78 -21.67
CA ALA A 26 18.33 -6.52 -22.60
C ALA A 26 19.82 -6.29 -22.30
N GLY A 27 20.20 -5.06 -21.90
CA GLY A 27 21.55 -4.74 -21.43
C GLY A 27 21.96 -5.52 -20.17
N LEU A 28 21.00 -5.95 -19.35
CA LEU A 28 21.18 -6.82 -18.20
C LEU A 28 21.06 -8.32 -18.54
N GLY A 29 20.87 -8.67 -19.81
CA GLY A 29 20.67 -10.05 -20.26
C GLY A 29 19.26 -10.59 -19.99
N ILE A 30 18.28 -9.72 -19.75
CA ILE A 30 16.88 -10.06 -19.51
C ILE A 30 16.10 -9.78 -20.81
N GLU A 31 15.80 -10.84 -21.55
CA GLU A 31 14.99 -10.76 -22.77
C GLU A 31 13.49 -10.76 -22.42
N VAL A 32 12.75 -9.80 -22.97
CA VAL A 32 11.30 -9.66 -22.76
C VAL A 32 10.58 -9.69 -24.11
N ASP A 33 9.66 -10.64 -24.26
CA ASP A 33 8.76 -10.73 -25.42
C ASP A 33 7.33 -10.29 -25.02
N PRO A 34 6.95 -9.02 -25.24
CA PRO A 34 5.66 -8.50 -24.79
C PRO A 34 4.50 -9.00 -25.65
N VAL A 35 3.46 -9.53 -25.00
CA VAL A 35 2.17 -9.83 -25.64
C VAL A 35 1.23 -8.63 -25.46
N TYR A 36 0.68 -8.13 -26.56
CA TYR A 36 -0.22 -6.98 -26.57
C TYR A 36 -1.69 -7.41 -26.75
N PHE A 37 -2.58 -6.74 -26.01
CA PHE A 37 -4.03 -6.94 -26.09
C PHE A 37 -4.73 -5.61 -26.43
N PRO A 38 -4.65 -5.13 -27.70
CA PRO A 38 -5.32 -3.90 -28.09
C PRO A 38 -6.85 -4.10 -28.12
N ALA A 39 -7.59 -3.10 -27.64
CA ALA A 39 -9.04 -3.02 -27.76
C ALA A 39 -9.48 -1.58 -28.06
N ASP A 40 -10.65 -1.42 -28.68
CA ASP A 40 -11.27 -0.12 -28.98
C ASP A 40 -12.10 0.45 -27.82
N ASN A 41 -12.19 -0.31 -26.72
CA ASN A 41 -12.89 0.07 -25.51
C ASN A 41 -12.10 -0.37 -24.27
N PHE A 42 -12.35 0.32 -23.15
CA PHE A 42 -11.65 0.07 -21.89
C PHE A 42 -11.93 -1.33 -21.33
N HIS A 43 -13.18 -1.79 -21.42
CA HIS A 43 -13.64 -3.01 -20.78
C HIS A 43 -12.91 -4.25 -21.31
N ASP A 44 -12.77 -4.38 -22.62
CA ASP A 44 -12.19 -5.59 -23.22
C ASP A 44 -10.68 -5.67 -22.97
N ALA A 45 -9.97 -4.53 -23.01
CA ALA A 45 -8.57 -4.48 -22.61
C ALA A 45 -8.41 -4.81 -21.11
N TRP A 46 -9.30 -4.30 -20.25
CA TRP A 46 -9.29 -4.62 -18.82
C TRP A 46 -9.55 -6.10 -18.57
N ALA A 47 -10.58 -6.68 -19.19
CA ALA A 47 -10.94 -8.08 -19.04
C ALA A 47 -9.82 -9.03 -19.50
N ALA A 48 -9.04 -8.64 -20.51
CA ALA A 48 -7.88 -9.40 -20.96
C ALA A 48 -6.71 -9.35 -19.96
N GLY A 49 -6.50 -8.22 -19.28
CA GLY A 49 -5.37 -8.00 -18.37
C GLY A 49 -5.62 -8.40 -16.91
N PHE A 50 -6.87 -8.36 -16.47
CA PHE A 50 -7.28 -8.49 -15.07
C PHE A 50 -8.31 -9.63 -14.89
N PRO A 51 -7.89 -10.91 -15.00
CA PRO A 51 -8.75 -12.04 -14.66
C PRO A 51 -9.20 -12.01 -13.19
N LEU A 52 -10.25 -12.76 -12.87
CA LEU A 52 -10.76 -12.86 -11.50
C LEU A 52 -9.66 -13.31 -10.53
N GLU A 53 -9.38 -12.49 -9.52
CA GLU A 53 -8.41 -12.82 -8.48
C GLU A 53 -9.03 -13.72 -7.41
N VAL A 54 -8.21 -14.58 -6.79
CA VAL A 54 -8.59 -15.27 -5.54
C VAL A 54 -8.42 -14.27 -4.40
N VAL A 55 -9.53 -13.82 -3.82
CA VAL A 55 -9.52 -12.82 -2.74
C VAL A 55 -9.72 -13.49 -1.39
N GLY A 56 -8.81 -13.21 -0.46
CA GLY A 56 -8.95 -13.52 0.96
C GLY A 56 -8.35 -14.85 1.41
N GLY A 57 -7.92 -14.88 2.67
CA GLY A 57 -7.36 -16.04 3.36
C GLY A 57 -6.89 -15.66 4.76
N SER A 58 -6.75 -16.63 5.66
CA SER A 58 -6.25 -16.42 7.02
C SER A 58 -4.78 -16.83 7.21
N ALA A 59 -4.16 -17.39 6.17
CA ALA A 59 -2.80 -17.93 6.21
C ALA A 59 -1.71 -16.88 5.91
N ALA A 60 -2.07 -15.59 5.91
CA ALA A 60 -1.12 -14.50 5.68
C ALA A 60 -1.56 -13.22 6.39
N LYS A 61 -0.58 -12.37 6.70
CA LYS A 61 -0.76 -10.97 7.13
C LYS A 61 -0.10 -10.07 6.12
N THR A 62 -0.72 -8.92 5.84
CA THR A 62 -0.24 -7.94 4.87
C THR A 62 0.09 -6.62 5.53
N GLY A 63 0.99 -5.87 4.91
CA GLY A 63 1.31 -4.51 5.29
C GLY A 63 1.73 -3.68 4.09
N GLY A 64 1.07 -2.54 3.91
CA GLY A 64 1.23 -1.65 2.77
C GLY A 64 2.12 -0.44 3.07
N ARG A 65 2.79 0.08 2.04
CA ARG A 65 3.49 1.38 2.09
C ARG A 65 3.41 2.11 0.76
N LEU A 66 3.34 3.43 0.79
CA LEU A 66 3.51 4.28 -0.37
C LEU A 66 4.98 4.68 -0.51
N PHE A 67 5.50 4.63 -1.73
CA PHE A 67 6.86 5.07 -2.05
C PHE A 67 6.79 6.29 -2.99
N PRO A 68 7.31 7.46 -2.56
CA PRO A 68 7.22 8.72 -3.30
C PRO A 68 8.33 8.87 -4.36
N ARG A 69 8.05 9.56 -5.47
CA ARG A 69 8.94 9.71 -6.65
C ARG A 69 10.41 9.98 -6.30
N ARG A 70 10.68 10.78 -5.26
CA ARG A 70 12.04 11.05 -4.76
C ARG A 70 12.88 9.79 -4.48
N ASN A 71 12.24 8.66 -4.15
CA ASN A 71 12.91 7.38 -3.91
C ASN A 71 13.59 6.79 -5.16
N TRP A 72 13.32 7.31 -6.36
CA TRP A 72 13.93 6.86 -7.61
C TRP A 72 14.80 7.92 -8.30
N GLU A 73 14.82 9.14 -7.77
CA GLU A 73 15.55 10.27 -8.37
C GLU A 73 16.94 10.48 -7.73
N ASP A 74 17.11 10.06 -6.48
CA ASP A 74 18.38 10.11 -5.74
C ASP A 74 19.00 8.71 -5.66
N GLU A 75 20.26 8.56 -6.05
CA GLU A 75 20.93 7.25 -6.18
C GLU A 75 21.08 6.53 -4.83
N ASP A 76 21.46 7.26 -3.77
CA ASP A 76 21.62 6.69 -2.44
C ASP A 76 20.27 6.22 -1.89
N LEU A 77 19.23 7.04 -2.01
CA LEU A 77 17.88 6.68 -1.61
C LEU A 77 17.28 5.57 -2.47
N LEU A 78 17.58 5.52 -3.77
CA LEU A 78 17.18 4.44 -4.66
C LEU A 78 17.77 3.11 -4.21
N ASN A 79 19.07 3.06 -3.93
CA ASN A 79 19.73 1.85 -3.45
C ASN A 79 19.17 1.41 -2.09
N ALA A 80 18.99 2.34 -1.14
CA ALA A 80 18.38 2.04 0.15
C ALA A 80 16.92 1.55 0.00
N THR A 81 16.16 2.13 -0.92
CA THR A 81 14.78 1.73 -1.22
C THR A 81 14.74 0.32 -1.80
N PHE A 82 15.63 0.00 -2.74
CA PHE A 82 15.74 -1.32 -3.32
C PHE A 82 16.10 -2.37 -2.26
N ASP A 83 17.07 -2.09 -1.38
CA ASP A 83 17.41 -2.99 -0.28
C ASP A 83 16.26 -3.19 0.71
N ALA A 84 15.52 -2.14 1.03
CA ALA A 84 14.35 -2.22 1.90
C ALA A 84 13.23 -3.08 1.29
N ILE A 85 12.97 -2.96 -0.02
CA ILE A 85 11.97 -3.76 -0.74
C ILE A 85 12.41 -5.21 -0.91
N ARG A 86 13.70 -5.44 -1.19
CA ARG A 86 14.29 -6.76 -1.38
C ARG A 86 14.30 -7.58 -0.09
N TYR A 87 14.55 -6.94 1.06
CA TYR A 87 14.72 -7.63 2.33
C TYR A 87 13.54 -8.57 2.71
N PRO A 88 12.26 -8.14 2.72
CA PRO A 88 11.14 -9.05 3.00
C PRO A 88 11.11 -10.29 2.09
N ILE A 89 11.47 -10.15 0.81
CA ILE A 89 11.51 -11.24 -0.16
C ILE A 89 12.61 -12.24 0.22
N GLU A 90 13.80 -11.75 0.56
CA GLU A 90 14.91 -12.57 1.03
C GLU A 90 14.61 -13.28 2.37
N GLN A 91 13.69 -12.73 3.16
CA GLN A 91 13.18 -13.34 4.39
C GLN A 91 12.03 -14.34 4.17
N GLY A 92 11.70 -14.66 2.91
CA GLY A 92 10.64 -15.61 2.54
C GLY A 92 9.24 -15.00 2.45
N GLY A 93 9.13 -13.67 2.45
CA GLY A 93 7.89 -12.95 2.20
C GLY A 93 7.56 -12.82 0.71
N VAL A 94 6.36 -12.31 0.41
CA VAL A 94 5.94 -11.97 -0.96
C VAL A 94 5.82 -10.46 -1.09
N PHE A 95 6.26 -9.93 -2.22
CA PHE A 95 6.11 -8.54 -2.60
C PHE A 95 5.00 -8.40 -3.64
N LEU A 96 4.07 -7.49 -3.39
CA LEU A 96 3.09 -7.01 -4.37
C LEU A 96 3.39 -5.54 -4.62
N GLY A 97 3.53 -5.15 -5.88
CA GLY A 97 3.84 -3.78 -6.27
C GLY A 97 2.84 -3.26 -7.29
N PHE A 98 2.23 -2.13 -6.98
CA PHE A 98 1.34 -1.40 -7.88
C PHE A 98 2.02 -0.09 -8.28
N ASN A 99 2.47 -0.01 -9.54
CA ASN A 99 3.02 1.23 -10.10
C ASN A 99 1.88 2.21 -10.33
N ILE A 100 1.63 3.08 -9.36
CA ILE A 100 0.52 4.02 -9.35
C ILE A 100 1.11 5.41 -9.13
N ALA A 101 1.04 6.23 -10.16
CA ALA A 101 1.20 7.67 -10.02
C ALA A 101 -0.18 8.30 -10.08
N ALA A 102 -0.56 9.04 -9.02
CA ALA A 102 -1.77 9.85 -8.99
C ALA A 102 -1.42 11.35 -9.00
N PRO A 103 -0.66 11.85 -10.00
CA PRO A 103 -0.57 13.28 -10.20
C PRO A 103 -2.01 13.73 -10.42
N GLY A 104 -2.46 14.79 -9.75
CA GLY A 104 -3.84 15.27 -9.93
C GLY A 104 -4.26 15.36 -11.40
N ILE A 105 -5.57 15.41 -11.67
CA ILE A 105 -6.07 15.50 -13.06
C ILE A 105 -5.32 16.63 -13.77
N SER A 106 -4.56 16.30 -14.83
CA SER A 106 -3.68 17.24 -15.51
C SER A 106 -4.43 18.52 -15.87
N GLY A 107 -3.90 19.66 -15.44
CA GLY A 107 -4.50 20.98 -15.67
C GLY A 107 -5.67 21.36 -14.75
N LEU A 108 -6.10 20.51 -13.82
CA LEU A 108 -7.12 20.83 -12.82
C LEU A 108 -6.53 20.84 -11.40
N ALA A 109 -7.04 21.74 -10.57
CA ALA A 109 -6.74 21.73 -9.14
C ALA A 109 -7.18 20.40 -8.52
N VAL A 110 -6.35 19.82 -7.66
CA VAL A 110 -6.73 18.66 -6.86
C VAL A 110 -7.99 19.02 -6.05
N PRO A 111 -9.10 18.27 -6.18
CA PRO A 111 -10.31 18.57 -5.40
C PRO A 111 -10.02 18.53 -3.89
N ASP A 112 -10.66 19.43 -3.11
CA ASP A 112 -10.57 19.38 -1.65
C ASP A 112 -11.30 18.14 -1.12
N ASN A 113 -10.53 17.09 -0.83
CA ASN A 113 -11.02 15.83 -0.29
C ASN A 113 -10.10 15.32 0.84
N ALA A 114 -10.49 14.16 1.38
CA ALA A 114 -9.84 13.50 2.52
C ALA A 114 -8.70 12.56 2.13
N VAL A 115 -8.32 12.48 0.85
CA VAL A 115 -7.23 11.59 0.41
C VAL A 115 -5.93 12.04 1.05
N ASN A 116 -5.19 11.09 1.64
CA ASN A 116 -3.87 11.36 2.22
C ASN A 116 -2.98 12.05 1.16
N PRO A 117 -2.44 13.26 1.43
CA PRO A 117 -1.65 14.01 0.47
C PRO A 117 -0.46 13.25 -0.12
N ALA A 118 0.09 12.27 0.60
CA ALA A 118 1.22 11.48 0.12
C ALA A 118 0.94 10.68 -1.16
N TRP A 119 -0.33 10.39 -1.47
CA TRP A 119 -0.72 9.83 -2.77
C TRP A 119 -0.33 10.70 -3.97
N ARG A 120 -0.12 12.00 -3.79
CA ARG A 120 0.29 12.92 -4.87
C ARG A 120 1.75 12.74 -5.27
N GLU A 121 2.57 12.28 -4.33
CA GLU A 121 4.00 12.04 -4.54
C GLU A 121 4.30 10.56 -4.83
N ALA A 122 3.40 9.65 -4.42
CA ALA A 122 3.56 8.21 -4.62
C ALA A 122 3.64 7.84 -6.12
N VAL A 123 4.57 6.95 -6.45
CA VAL A 123 4.63 6.27 -7.76
C VAL A 123 4.61 4.74 -7.63
N LEU A 124 4.72 4.22 -6.40
CA LEU A 124 4.53 2.81 -6.07
C LEU A 124 3.71 2.69 -4.78
N HIS A 125 2.65 1.88 -4.81
CA HIS A 125 2.07 1.27 -3.62
C HIS A 125 2.60 -0.16 -3.53
N ALA A 126 3.27 -0.50 -2.43
CA ALA A 126 3.78 -1.85 -2.21
C ALA A 126 3.10 -2.49 -1.01
N ILE A 127 2.95 -3.82 -1.07
CA ILE A 127 2.45 -4.65 0.03
C ILE A 127 3.47 -5.76 0.29
N ALA A 128 3.91 -5.86 1.54
CA ALA A 128 4.63 -7.02 2.04
C ALA A 128 3.61 -8.03 2.56
N VAL A 129 3.76 -9.29 2.14
CA VAL A 129 2.94 -10.39 2.61
C VAL A 129 3.81 -11.33 3.43
N MET A 130 3.40 -11.55 4.67
CA MET A 130 3.99 -12.53 5.56
C MET A 130 3.09 -13.76 5.65
N ILE A 131 3.65 -14.93 5.37
CA ILE A 131 2.94 -16.21 5.49
C ILE A 131 2.85 -16.59 6.96
N LEU A 132 1.66 -17.04 7.39
CA LEU A 132 1.34 -17.50 8.74
C LEU A 132 1.07 -19.01 8.71
N PRO A 133 2.12 -19.85 8.82
CA PRO A 133 1.97 -21.31 8.72
C PRO A 133 1.36 -21.95 9.97
N ASP A 134 1.46 -21.29 11.12
CA ASP A 134 0.94 -21.75 12.40
C ASP A 134 -0.27 -20.89 12.81
N PRO A 135 -1.46 -21.47 13.01
CA PRO A 135 -2.64 -20.73 13.45
C PRO A 135 -2.62 -20.36 14.94
N ASP A 136 -1.59 -20.77 15.71
CA ASP A 136 -1.45 -20.39 17.11
C ASP A 136 -1.34 -18.85 17.28
N PRO A 137 -2.15 -18.22 18.14
CA PRO A 137 -2.13 -16.78 18.33
C PRO A 137 -0.78 -16.19 18.75
N ALA A 138 0.02 -16.91 19.55
CA ALA A 138 1.34 -16.42 19.96
C ALA A 138 2.34 -16.50 18.80
N ALA A 139 2.28 -17.56 17.99
CA ALA A 139 3.07 -17.66 16.76
C ALA A 139 2.72 -16.53 15.76
N ILE A 140 1.42 -16.25 15.60
CA ILE A 140 0.95 -15.15 14.75
C ILE A 140 1.41 -13.79 15.29
N ALA A 141 1.38 -13.57 16.60
CA ALA A 141 1.83 -12.32 17.22
C ALA A 141 3.31 -12.03 16.94
N VAL A 142 4.19 -13.02 17.07
CA VAL A 142 5.63 -12.89 16.77
C VAL A 142 5.85 -12.52 15.30
N LEU A 143 5.14 -13.18 14.38
CA LEU A 143 5.23 -12.87 12.96
C LEU A 143 4.64 -11.48 12.65
N SER A 144 3.53 -11.13 13.28
CA SER A 144 2.92 -9.81 13.15
C SER A 144 3.87 -8.69 13.59
N GLU A 145 4.52 -8.84 14.74
CA GLU A 145 5.55 -7.91 15.21
C GLU A 145 6.68 -7.80 14.19
N ARG A 146 7.18 -8.93 13.67
CA ARG A 146 8.25 -8.92 12.66
C ARG A 146 7.84 -8.18 11.39
N LEU A 147 6.62 -8.38 10.90
CA LEU A 147 6.10 -7.64 9.75
C LEU A 147 6.11 -6.14 10.06
N THR A 148 5.52 -5.73 11.18
CA THR A 148 5.37 -4.32 11.52
C THR A 148 6.71 -3.66 11.82
N MET A 149 7.52 -4.24 12.71
CA MET A 149 8.67 -3.58 13.34
C MET A 149 10.02 -3.86 12.69
N ASP A 150 10.13 -4.89 11.86
CA ASP A 150 11.33 -5.15 11.03
C ASP A 150 11.04 -4.80 9.57
N TRP A 151 10.12 -5.52 8.91
CA TRP A 151 9.94 -5.40 7.46
C TRP A 151 9.40 -4.03 7.05
N LEU A 152 8.24 -3.64 7.58
CA LEU A 152 7.62 -2.35 7.25
C LEU A 152 8.37 -1.19 7.88
N LYS A 153 9.11 -1.40 8.97
CA LYS A 153 9.98 -0.35 9.52
C LYS A 153 11.05 0.06 8.51
N ARG A 154 11.73 -0.89 7.85
CA ARG A 154 12.68 -0.58 6.78
C ARG A 154 12.04 0.20 5.65
N TRP A 155 10.80 -0.12 5.30
CA TRP A 155 10.04 0.61 4.29
C TRP A 155 9.73 2.04 4.75
N ARG A 156 9.32 2.23 6.00
CA ARG A 156 9.08 3.57 6.59
C ARG A 156 10.36 4.40 6.64
N ASP A 157 11.50 3.79 6.99
CA ASP A 157 12.79 4.46 7.10
C ASP A 157 13.25 5.08 5.76
N VAL A 158 12.95 4.43 4.62
CA VAL A 158 13.27 4.95 3.28
C VAL A 158 12.18 5.84 2.68
N SER A 159 10.99 5.88 3.28
CA SER A 159 9.85 6.65 2.77
C SER A 159 9.22 7.57 3.83
N PRO A 160 9.99 8.36 4.60
CA PRO A 160 9.42 9.24 5.62
C PRO A 160 8.35 10.18 5.03
N GLY A 161 7.23 10.31 5.75
CA GLY A 161 6.08 11.13 5.35
C GLY A 161 5.14 10.53 4.29
N ALA A 162 5.46 9.38 3.68
CA ALA A 162 4.66 8.83 2.59
C ALA A 162 3.37 8.11 3.03
N GLY A 163 3.32 7.55 4.24
CA GLY A 163 2.14 6.83 4.73
C GLY A 163 1.85 5.51 3.99
N ALA A 164 0.65 4.99 4.20
CA ALA A 164 0.17 3.70 3.71
C ALA A 164 -1.30 3.78 3.28
N TYR A 165 -1.71 2.90 2.37
CA TYR A 165 -3.10 2.78 1.95
C TYR A 165 -3.91 2.00 2.98
N MET A 166 -4.79 2.68 3.73
CA MET A 166 -5.51 2.09 4.87
C MET A 166 -6.26 0.79 4.57
N SER A 167 -6.73 0.57 3.34
CA SER A 167 -7.48 -0.64 2.97
C SER A 167 -6.59 -1.86 2.75
N GLU A 168 -5.29 -1.66 2.55
CA GLU A 168 -4.29 -2.70 2.26
C GLU A 168 -3.07 -2.57 3.20
N ALA A 169 -3.28 -1.92 4.35
CA ALA A 169 -2.25 -1.67 5.35
C ALA A 169 -2.30 -2.67 6.50
N ASP A 170 -1.24 -2.65 7.29
CA ASP A 170 -1.18 -3.41 8.52
C ASP A 170 -2.08 -2.77 9.59
N VAL A 171 -2.97 -3.54 10.21
CA VAL A 171 -3.81 -3.08 11.34
C VAL A 171 -2.98 -2.64 12.55
N THR A 172 -1.72 -3.11 12.66
CA THR A 172 -0.75 -2.71 13.68
C THR A 172 0.20 -1.59 13.22
N GLU A 173 -0.07 -0.95 12.07
CA GLU A 173 0.74 0.18 11.59
C GLU A 173 0.82 1.30 12.66
N PRO A 174 2.02 1.74 13.04
CA PRO A 174 2.17 2.84 13.97
C PRO A 174 1.77 4.17 13.32
N ASP A 175 1.39 5.14 14.15
CA ASP A 175 1.09 6.51 13.70
C ASP A 175 0.03 6.56 12.59
N VAL A 176 -1.09 5.84 12.79
CA VAL A 176 -2.18 5.73 11.81
C VAL A 176 -2.75 7.09 11.38
N GLN A 177 -2.66 8.12 12.22
CA GLN A 177 -3.10 9.48 11.90
C GLN A 177 -2.31 10.02 10.70
N GLN A 178 -0.98 9.98 10.76
CA GLN A 178 -0.11 10.35 9.64
C GLN A 178 -0.21 9.31 8.52
N SER A 179 -0.07 8.03 8.86
CA SER A 179 0.14 6.96 7.88
C SER A 179 -1.08 6.80 6.97
N PHE A 180 -2.29 6.82 7.50
CA PHE A 180 -3.51 6.54 6.73
C PHE A 180 -4.22 7.81 6.25
N TYR A 181 -4.13 8.90 7.00
CA TYR A 181 -4.91 10.11 6.73
C TYR A 181 -4.03 11.33 6.38
N GLY A 182 -2.81 11.37 6.89
CA GLY A 182 -1.88 12.49 6.74
C GLY A 182 -2.14 13.61 7.75
N ASP A 183 -1.07 14.16 8.29
CA ASP A 183 -1.10 15.15 9.39
C ASP A 183 -1.92 16.39 9.08
N SER A 184 -1.88 16.85 7.82
CA SER A 184 -2.60 18.05 7.40
C SER A 184 -4.12 17.84 7.26
N LYS A 185 -4.57 16.57 7.17
CA LYS A 185 -5.99 16.23 6.99
C LYS A 185 -6.62 15.69 8.28
N TYR A 186 -5.86 14.97 9.10
CA TYR A 186 -6.37 14.28 10.27
C TYR A 186 -7.14 15.18 11.26
N PRO A 187 -6.66 16.39 11.63
CA PRO A 187 -7.39 17.26 12.57
C PRO A 187 -8.80 17.64 12.09
N ARG A 188 -8.96 17.92 10.78
CA ARG A 188 -10.27 18.23 10.18
C ARG A 188 -11.18 17.00 10.15
N LEU A 189 -10.62 15.83 9.85
CA LEU A 189 -11.36 14.57 9.86
C LEU A 189 -11.87 14.23 11.26
N TYR A 190 -11.01 14.35 12.27
CA TYR A 190 -11.37 14.12 13.67
C TYR A 190 -12.45 15.10 14.15
N ALA A 191 -12.32 16.40 13.82
CA ALA A 191 -13.35 17.39 14.15
C ALA A 191 -14.72 17.06 13.52
N LEU A 192 -14.73 16.60 12.27
CA LEU A 192 -15.95 16.14 11.60
C LEU A 192 -16.52 14.88 12.25
N LYS A 193 -15.67 13.92 12.60
CA LYS A 193 -16.06 12.70 13.32
C LYS A 193 -16.77 13.05 14.63
N LYS A 194 -16.23 13.97 15.44
CA LYS A 194 -16.87 14.43 16.69
C LYS A 194 -18.17 15.19 16.47
N LYS A 195 -18.29 15.93 15.37
CA LYS A 195 -19.53 16.65 15.02
C LYS A 195 -20.64 15.69 14.58
N ILE A 196 -20.31 14.67 13.80
CA ILE A 196 -21.28 13.76 13.16
C ILE A 196 -21.62 12.58 14.07
N ASP A 197 -20.62 12.05 14.78
CA ASP A 197 -20.74 10.92 15.70
C ASP A 197 -20.14 11.28 17.08
N PRO A 198 -20.78 12.20 17.84
CA PRO A 198 -20.26 12.69 19.11
C PRO A 198 -20.18 11.60 20.19
N HIS A 199 -20.98 10.55 20.06
CA HIS A 199 -21.00 9.43 20.99
C HIS A 199 -20.04 8.30 20.59
N GLY A 200 -19.43 8.36 19.41
CA GLY A 200 -18.53 7.31 18.93
C GLY A 200 -19.26 5.97 18.74
N LEU A 201 -20.49 6.00 18.23
CA LEU A 201 -21.26 4.80 17.89
C LEU A 201 -20.56 3.98 16.81
N PHE A 202 -19.92 4.64 15.84
CA PHE A 202 -19.21 3.97 14.76
C PHE A 202 -17.72 3.84 15.11
N TYR A 203 -17.32 2.66 15.57
CA TYR A 203 -15.93 2.31 15.84
C TYR A 203 -15.42 1.32 14.79
N ALA A 204 -14.18 1.51 14.38
CA ALA A 204 -13.39 0.49 13.69
C ALA A 204 -11.91 0.68 14.08
N PRO A 205 -11.12 -0.40 14.15
CA PRO A 205 -9.67 -0.29 14.33
C PRO A 205 -9.08 0.67 13.30
N THR A 206 -8.11 1.47 13.74
CA THR A 206 -7.38 2.47 12.92
C THR A 206 -8.22 3.56 12.26
N ALA A 207 -9.53 3.58 12.46
CA ALA A 207 -10.40 4.61 11.91
C ALA A 207 -10.15 5.98 12.56
N VAL A 208 -10.58 7.06 11.91
CA VAL A 208 -10.59 8.41 12.51
C VAL A 208 -11.36 8.38 13.84
N GLY A 209 -10.70 8.79 14.93
CA GLY A 209 -11.26 8.78 16.28
C GLY A 209 -11.22 7.42 16.98
N SER A 210 -10.56 6.41 16.41
CA SER A 210 -10.36 5.11 17.06
C SER A 210 -9.48 5.21 18.31
N GLU A 211 -8.61 6.23 18.39
CA GLU A 211 -7.74 6.51 19.54
C GLU A 211 -8.49 6.90 20.81
N ASP A 212 -9.78 7.23 20.73
CA ASP A 212 -10.61 7.50 21.90
C ASP A 212 -11.08 6.20 22.60
N TRP A 213 -10.71 5.05 22.05
CA TRP A 213 -11.15 3.74 22.50
C TRP A 213 -9.99 2.75 22.56
N TYR A 214 -10.17 1.72 23.38
CA TYR A 214 -9.31 0.56 23.40
C TYR A 214 -10.16 -0.70 23.60
N VAL A 215 -9.70 -1.82 23.06
CA VAL A 215 -10.31 -3.14 23.32
C VAL A 215 -9.52 -3.78 24.46
N THR A 216 -10.22 -4.37 25.42
CA THR A 216 -9.60 -5.13 26.52
C THR A 216 -9.05 -6.47 26.03
N ASP A 217 -8.26 -7.16 26.86
CA ASP A 217 -7.78 -8.53 26.62
C ASP A 217 -7.06 -8.72 25.27
N GLN A 218 -6.30 -7.70 24.84
CA GLN A 218 -5.51 -7.77 23.61
C GLN A 218 -4.31 -8.68 23.76
N ILE A 219 -3.98 -9.38 22.68
CA ILE A 219 -2.68 -10.01 22.48
C ILE A 219 -1.80 -8.96 21.79
N GLU A 220 -0.63 -8.68 22.36
CA GLU A 220 0.32 -7.74 21.76
C GLU A 220 0.65 -8.17 20.32
N TRP A 221 0.69 -7.20 19.39
CA TRP A 221 0.89 -7.42 17.95
C TRP A 221 -0.18 -8.23 17.21
N LEU A 222 -1.21 -8.71 17.91
CA LEU A 222 -2.36 -9.39 17.32
C LEU A 222 -3.65 -8.73 17.81
N PRO A 223 -3.99 -7.53 17.31
CA PRO A 223 -5.18 -6.84 17.75
C PRO A 223 -6.42 -7.64 17.41
N THR A 224 -7.28 -7.86 18.41
CA THR A 224 -8.52 -8.63 18.26
C THR A 224 -9.72 -7.77 18.65
N GLN A 225 -10.91 -8.16 18.19
CA GLN A 225 -12.17 -7.55 18.60
C GLN A 225 -12.94 -8.40 19.62
N ASN A 226 -12.24 -9.35 20.28
CA ASN A 226 -12.86 -10.30 21.20
C ASN A 226 -13.11 -9.73 22.59
N GLY A 227 -12.34 -8.72 23.00
CA GLY A 227 -12.50 -8.05 24.28
C GLY A 227 -13.62 -7.01 24.28
N ARG A 228 -13.88 -6.43 25.45
CA ARG A 228 -14.78 -5.28 25.59
C ARG A 228 -14.14 -4.02 25.02
N LEU A 229 -14.88 -3.29 24.18
CA LEU A 229 -14.54 -1.94 23.74
C LEU A 229 -14.81 -0.93 24.87
N CYS A 230 -13.78 -0.21 25.28
CA CYS A 230 -13.78 0.76 26.38
C CYS A 230 -13.29 2.12 25.86
N ARG A 231 -13.74 3.21 26.50
CA ARG A 231 -13.19 4.54 26.25
C ARG A 231 -11.86 4.71 26.98
N VAL A 232 -10.91 5.39 26.35
CA VAL A 232 -9.67 5.87 26.99
C VAL A 232 -9.99 6.91 28.05
#